data_AF-A0A7D7V9N9-F1
#
_entry.id   AF-A0A7D7V9N9-F1
#
_cell.length_a   1.000
_cell.length_b   1.000
_cell.length_c   1.000
_cell.angle_alpha   90.00
_cell.angle_beta   90.00
_cell.angle_gamma   90.00
#
_symmetry.space_group_name_H-M   'P 1'
#
loop_
_entity.id
_entity.type
_entity.pdbx_description
1 polymer ?
#
loop_
_entity_poly.entity_id
_entity_poly.type
_entity_poly.pdbx_seq_one_letter_code
_entity_poly.pdbx_strand_id
1 'polypeptide(L)'
;MNIVLEVGTKNYVDGLLSVKKALSHMESLLGCYNGYLLSEPSSKFGWTFFKLSFKPSLQNGINEKFSDMIARYDSIDQSQKFAKFMTDYFISRGCDVKIKISD
;
A
#
# COMPACT_ATOMS: atom_id res chain seq x y z
N MET A 1 -8.51 -8.39 -9.13
CA MET A 1 -7.72 -7.25 -9.61
C MET A 1 -6.36 -7.35 -8.94
N ASN A 2 -5.26 -7.39 -9.69
CA ASN A 2 -3.92 -7.55 -9.11
C ASN A 2 -3.23 -6.18 -9.14
N ILE A 3 -3.39 -5.41 -8.07
CA ILE A 3 -2.75 -4.08 -7.98
C ILE A 3 -1.33 -4.28 -7.45
N VAL A 4 -0.38 -3.64 -8.13
CA VAL A 4 0.97 -3.47 -7.63
C VAL A 4 1.19 -1.98 -7.41
N LEU A 5 1.70 -1.63 -6.24
CA LEU A 5 2.06 -0.26 -5.91
C LEU A 5 3.58 -0.12 -5.91
N GLU A 6 4.10 0.92 -6.52
CA GLU A 6 5.47 1.36 -6.31
C GLU A 6 5.51 2.31 -5.11
N VAL A 7 6.37 1.99 -4.14
CA VAL A 7 6.61 2.79 -2.94
C VAL A 7 7.96 3.46 -3.08
N GLY A 8 7.97 4.79 -3.05
CA GLY A 8 9.19 5.61 -3.07
C GLY A 8 9.45 6.25 -1.71
N THR A 9 10.69 6.19 -1.22
CA THR A 9 11.11 6.86 0.01
C THR A 9 12.52 7.44 -0.12
N LYS A 10 12.84 8.47 0.67
CA LYS A 10 14.21 9.01 0.79
C LYS A 10 15.04 8.31 1.88
N ASN A 11 14.40 7.54 2.76
CA ASN A 11 15.07 6.76 3.80
C ASN A 11 14.50 5.34 3.78
N TYR A 12 15.22 4.42 3.13
CA TYR A 12 14.74 3.07 2.89
C TYR A 12 14.46 2.30 4.18
N VAL A 13 15.33 2.39 5.19
CA VAL A 13 15.20 1.62 6.43
C VAL A 13 13.93 2.03 7.18
N ASP A 14 13.75 3.33 7.39
CA ASP A 14 12.59 3.86 8.13
C ASP A 14 11.30 3.71 7.33
N GLY A 15 11.34 4.01 6.02
CA GLY A 15 10.18 3.87 5.13
C GLY A 15 9.72 2.42 5.00
N LEU A 16 10.64 1.47 4.88
CA LEU A 16 10.31 0.04 4.86
C LEU A 16 9.67 -0.39 6.18
N LEU A 17 10.25 0.02 7.30
CA LEU A 17 9.75 -0.32 8.63
C LEU A 17 8.35 0.26 8.87
N SER A 18 8.11 1.52 8.51
CA SER A 18 6.80 2.17 8.69
C SER A 18 5.73 1.50 7.83
N VAL A 19 6.04 1.19 6.57
CA VAL A 19 5.12 0.48 5.66
C VAL A 19 4.79 -0.91 6.20
N LYS A 20 5.78 -1.68 6.67
CA LYS A 20 5.56 -3.00 7.28
C LYS A 20 4.69 -2.92 8.53
N LYS A 21 4.92 -1.93 9.41
CA LYS A 21 4.09 -1.72 10.61
C LYS A 21 2.65 -1.36 10.25
N ALA A 22 2.45 -0.51 9.24
CA ALA A 22 1.12 -0.15 8.75
C ALA A 22 0.40 -1.37 8.17
N LEU A 23 1.07 -2.16 7.33
CA LEU A 23 0.47 -3.38 6.75
C LEU A 23 0.17 -4.44 7.81
N SER A 24 1.05 -4.63 8.80
CA SER A 24 0.81 -5.55 9.92
C SER A 24 -0.43 -5.16 10.75
N HIS A 25 -0.65 -3.86 10.94
CA HIS A 25 -1.87 -3.36 11.58
C HIS A 25 -3.10 -3.63 10.71
N MET A 26 -3.02 -3.41 9.39
CA MET A 26 -4.09 -3.74 8.44
C MET A 26 -4.44 -5.23 8.47
N GLU A 27 -3.43 -6.08 8.42
CA GLU A 27 -3.55 -7.54 8.52
C GLU A 27 -4.26 -7.96 9.82
N SER A 28 -3.86 -7.39 10.95
CA SER A 28 -4.50 -7.63 12.25
C SER A 28 -5.97 -7.20 12.27
N LEU A 29 -6.30 -6.06 11.66
CA LEU A 29 -7.69 -5.59 11.53
C LEU A 29 -8.54 -6.53 10.67
N LEU A 30 -7.95 -7.22 9.70
CA LEU A 30 -8.64 -8.08 8.75
C LEU A 30 -8.61 -9.56 9.13
N GLY A 31 -7.87 -9.93 10.17
CA GLY A 31 -7.68 -11.34 10.55
C GLY A 31 -6.96 -12.15 9.47
N CYS A 32 -6.16 -11.51 8.62
CA CYS A 32 -5.36 -12.16 7.59
C CYS A 32 -3.88 -11.88 7.81
N TYR A 33 -2.99 -12.84 7.51
CA TYR A 33 -1.55 -12.70 7.71
C TYR A 33 -0.78 -13.09 6.46
N ASN A 34 0.43 -12.55 6.29
CA ASN A 34 1.28 -12.81 5.12
C ASN A 34 0.53 -12.48 3.81
N GLY A 35 -0.17 -11.34 3.81
CA GLY A 35 -1.08 -10.88 2.78
C GLY A 35 -0.45 -10.04 1.69
N TYR A 36 0.86 -9.80 1.72
CA TYR A 36 1.56 -8.99 0.74
C TYR A 36 2.98 -9.51 0.45
N LEU A 37 3.57 -9.02 -0.64
CA LEU A 37 4.96 -9.25 -1.00
C LEU A 37 5.63 -7.90 -1.30
N LEU A 38 6.93 -7.82 -0.99
CA LEU A 38 7.77 -6.68 -1.30
C LEU A 38 8.86 -7.12 -2.28
N SER A 39 9.12 -6.32 -3.32
CA SER A 39 10.25 -6.57 -4.21
C SER A 39 11.58 -6.14 -3.57
N GLU A 40 12.67 -6.57 -4.20
CA GLU A 40 13.97 -5.95 -3.97
C GLU A 40 13.91 -4.43 -4.23
N PRO A 41 14.64 -3.62 -3.45
CA PRO A 41 14.68 -2.18 -3.63
C PRO A 41 15.57 -1.79 -4.83
N SER A 42 15.23 -0.67 -5.45
CA SER A 42 16.03 0.00 -6.48
C SER A 42 16.24 1.46 -6.09
N SER A 43 17.49 1.95 -6.15
CA SER A 43 17.82 3.33 -5.75
C SER A 43 18.15 4.19 -6.96
N LYS A 44 17.54 5.38 -7.04
CA LYS A 44 17.74 6.34 -8.13
C LYS A 44 17.52 7.78 -7.64
N PHE A 45 18.47 8.67 -7.94
CA PHE A 45 18.40 10.11 -7.63
C PHE A 45 18.03 10.45 -6.17
N GLY A 46 18.65 9.76 -5.20
CA GLY A 46 18.40 10.00 -3.77
C GLY A 46 17.06 9.46 -3.25
N TRP A 47 16.36 8.66 -4.05
CA TRP A 47 15.18 7.91 -3.66
C TRP A 47 15.46 6.41 -3.76
N THR A 48 14.77 5.63 -2.92
CA THR A 48 14.68 4.18 -3.02
C THR A 48 13.23 3.80 -3.31
N PHE A 49 13.06 2.90 -4.27
CA PHE A 49 11.78 2.41 -4.77
C PHE A 49 11.69 0.91 -4.55
N PHE A 50 10.52 0.43 -4.16
CA PHE A 50 10.22 -1.00 -4.09
C PHE A 50 8.74 -1.23 -4.41
N LYS A 51 8.43 -2.40 -4.96
CA LYS A 51 7.05 -2.78 -5.31
C LYS A 51 6.39 -3.48 -4.14
N LEU A 52 5.14 -3.15 -3.89
CA LEU A 52 4.21 -3.79 -2.97
C LEU A 52 3.10 -4.45 -3.78
N SER A 53 3.02 -5.77 -3.72
CA SER A 53 1.90 -6.52 -4.29
C SER A 53 1.06 -7.13 -3.19
N PHE A 54 -0.26 -7.18 -3.41
CA PHE A 54 -1.21 -7.72 -2.46
C PHE A 54 -1.63 -9.13 -2.88
N LYS A 55 -1.68 -10.04 -1.92
CA LYS A 55 -2.35 -11.32 -2.11
C LYS A 55 -3.86 -11.11 -2.07
N PRO A 56 -4.65 -11.99 -2.72
CA PRO A 56 -6.10 -11.84 -2.75
C PRO A 56 -6.75 -11.71 -1.37
N SER A 57 -6.24 -12.41 -0.36
CA SER A 57 -6.77 -12.35 1.02
C SER A 57 -6.76 -10.93 1.60
N LEU A 58 -5.63 -10.24 1.50
CA LEU A 58 -5.50 -8.88 2.01
C LEU A 58 -6.25 -7.87 1.14
N GLN A 59 -6.12 -7.98 -0.19
CA GLN A 59 -6.75 -7.01 -1.09
C GLN A 59 -8.29 -7.09 -1.02
N ASN A 60 -8.86 -8.29 -1.00
CA ASN A 60 -10.30 -8.47 -0.86
C ASN A 60 -10.77 -8.03 0.53
N GLY A 61 -10.05 -8.40 1.59
CA GLY A 61 -10.36 -7.97 2.94
C GLY A 61 -10.39 -6.44 3.09
N ILE A 62 -9.42 -5.73 2.48
CA ILE A 62 -9.42 -4.26 2.44
C ILE A 62 -10.65 -3.74 1.69
N ASN A 63 -10.92 -4.26 0.48
CA ASN A 63 -12.05 -3.83 -0.33
C ASN A 63 -13.40 -4.05 0.34
N GLU A 64 -13.56 -5.15 1.06
CA GLU A 64 -14.79 -5.49 1.78
C GLU A 64 -14.95 -4.64 3.04
N LYS A 65 -13.92 -4.58 3.90
CA LYS A 65 -14.00 -3.88 5.18
C LYS A 65 -14.08 -2.36 5.04
N PHE A 66 -13.45 -1.81 4.00
CA PHE A 66 -13.34 -0.36 3.78
C PHE A 66 -14.08 0.09 2.51
N SER A 67 -15.03 -0.70 2.01
CA SER A 67 -15.81 -0.40 0.80
C SER A 67 -16.40 1.02 0.82
N ASP A 68 -17.03 1.41 1.94
CA ASP A 68 -17.63 2.74 2.12
C ASP A 68 -16.61 3.88 2.08
N MET A 69 -15.38 3.63 2.53
CA MET A 69 -14.29 4.62 2.48
C MET A 69 -13.72 4.71 1.07
N ILE A 70 -13.46 3.56 0.44
CA ILE A 70 -12.93 3.47 -0.93
C ILE A 70 -13.91 4.10 -1.92
N ALA A 71 -15.21 3.90 -1.73
CA ALA A 71 -16.25 4.44 -2.61
C ALA A 71 -16.23 5.99 -2.70
N ARG A 72 -15.80 6.68 -1.64
CA ARG A 72 -15.76 8.15 -1.54
C ARG A 72 -14.69 8.80 -2.42
N TYR A 73 -13.69 8.04 -2.87
CA TYR A 73 -12.69 8.59 -3.78
C TYR A 73 -13.31 8.87 -5.15
N ASP A 74 -13.10 10.09 -5.63
CA ASP A 74 -13.51 10.54 -6.96
C ASP A 74 -12.59 9.94 -8.03
N SER A 75 -13.01 8.81 -8.58
CA SER A 75 -12.44 8.11 -9.75
C SER A 75 -13.44 7.05 -10.22
N ILE A 76 -13.49 6.73 -11.51
CA ILE A 76 -14.26 5.58 -12.01
C ILE A 76 -13.47 4.27 -11.91
N ASP A 77 -12.14 4.35 -11.83
CA ASP A 77 -11.24 3.20 -11.81
C ASP A 77 -11.05 2.71 -10.37
N GLN A 78 -11.49 1.47 -10.11
CA GLN A 78 -11.36 0.82 -8.81
C GLN A 78 -9.90 0.68 -8.38
N SER A 79 -8.97 0.50 -9.32
CA SER A 79 -7.53 0.44 -9.05
C SER A 79 -7.02 1.76 -8.48
N GLN A 80 -7.46 2.87 -9.07
CA GLN A 80 -7.12 4.21 -8.60
C GLN A 80 -7.74 4.51 -7.25
N LYS A 81 -9.01 4.14 -7.01
CA LYS A 81 -9.63 4.30 -5.69
C LYS A 81 -8.86 3.55 -4.61
N PHE A 82 -8.51 2.28 -4.88
CA PHE A 82 -7.72 1.48 -3.94
C PHE A 82 -6.33 2.07 -3.70
N ALA A 83 -5.63 2.53 -4.74
CA ALA A 83 -4.33 3.16 -4.60
C ALA A 83 -4.39 4.48 -3.79
N LYS A 84 -5.43 5.30 -4.01
CA LYS A 84 -5.67 6.52 -3.21
C LYS A 84 -5.95 6.18 -1.74
N PHE A 85 -6.80 5.18 -1.49
CA PHE A 85 -7.04 4.66 -0.14
C PHE A 85 -5.75 4.21 0.56
N MET A 86 -4.92 3.41 -0.12
CA MET A 86 -3.65 2.95 0.45
C MET A 86 -2.67 4.11 0.70
N THR A 87 -2.66 5.12 -0.18
CA THR A 87 -1.86 6.33 -0.01
C THR A 87 -2.25 7.06 1.27
N ASP A 88 -3.53 7.36 1.44
CA ASP A 88 -4.05 8.06 2.62
C ASP A 88 -3.87 7.22 3.89
N TYR A 89 -4.06 5.90 3.79
CA TYR A 89 -3.79 4.98 4.88
C TYR A 89 -2.35 5.10 5.35
N PHE A 90 -1.36 4.99 4.45
CA PHE A 90 0.05 5.10 4.82
C PHE A 90 0.38 6.47 5.44
N ILE A 91 -0.14 7.56 4.89
CA ILE A 91 0.01 8.92 5.43
C ILE A 91 -0.57 8.99 6.85
N SER A 92 -1.78 8.46 7.07
CA SER A 92 -2.43 8.45 8.40
C SER A 92 -1.67 7.63 9.45
N ARG A 93 -0.84 6.67 9.00
CA ARG A 93 0.04 5.86 9.86
C ARG A 93 1.44 6.47 10.04
N GLY A 94 1.67 7.68 9.53
CA GLY A 94 2.94 8.40 9.65
C GLY A 94 4.04 7.88 8.74
N CYS A 95 3.70 7.21 7.63
CA CYS A 95 4.70 6.79 6.65
C CYS A 95 5.12 7.96 5.76
N ASP A 96 6.40 8.31 5.76
CA ASP A 96 6.99 9.25 4.79
C ASP A 96 7.38 8.51 3.50
N VAL A 97 6.35 8.19 2.70
CA VAL A 97 6.48 7.47 1.43
C VAL A 97 5.59 8.08 0.36
N LYS A 98 6.00 7.94 -0.91
CA LYS A 98 5.18 8.23 -2.09
C LYS A 98 4.68 6.93 -2.69
N ILE A 99 3.42 6.92 -3.11
CA ILE A 99 2.78 5.75 -3.69
C ILE A 99 2.40 6.07 -5.15
N LYS A 100 2.64 5.12 -6.05
CA LYS A 100 2.16 5.13 -7.43
C LYS A 100 1.63 3.74 -7.78
N ILE A 101 0.65 3.64 -8.67
CA ILE A 101 0.33 2.35 -9.30
C ILE A 101 1.52 1.98 -10.20
N SER A 102 2.07 0.78 -9.99
CA SER A 102 3.03 0.18 -10.91
C SER A 102 2.25 -0.45 -12.06
N ASP A 103 2.70 -0.18 -13.28
CA ASP A 103 2.34 -0.95 -14.47
C ASP A 103 2.72 -2.42 -14.31
#